data_AF-A0A419JIP8-F1
#
_entry.id   AF-A0A419JIP8-F1
#
_cell.length_a   1.000
_cell.length_b   1.000
_cell.length_c   1.000
_cell.angle_alpha   90.00
_cell.angle_beta   90.00
_cell.angle_gamma   90.00
#
_symmetry.space_group_name_H-M   'P 1'
#
loop_
_entity.id
_entity.type
_entity.pdbx_description
1 polymer ?
#
loop_
_entity_poly.entity_id
_entity_poly.type
_entity_poly.pdbx_seq_one_letter_code
_entity_poly.pdbx_strand_id
1 'polypeptide(L)'
;MYNNFMVEKMNMPLITDEKDPKWVLLGKILGIVSSRRVKQEMAKQGISPVNLAGAMFKIVLIAIFFSVDISYVISELQKREELRRFAKLVEIPEAKDIYRFLSIIVDSVKKFIFSHVLLAGMVVSPG
;
A
#
# COMPACT_ATOMS: atom_id res chain seq x y z
N MET A 1 -14.21 -33.86 -15.87
CA MET A 1 -14.55 -32.48 -16.27
C MET A 1 -15.74 -32.02 -15.45
N TYR A 2 -15.52 -31.28 -14.36
CA TYR A 2 -16.53 -30.41 -13.77
C TYR A 2 -15.79 -29.12 -13.40
N ASN A 3 -16.20 -28.03 -14.06
CA ASN A 3 -15.66 -26.70 -13.85
C ASN A 3 -15.94 -26.31 -12.39
N ASN A 4 -14.90 -26.34 -11.55
CA ASN A 4 -14.91 -25.64 -10.28
C ASN A 4 -14.99 -24.15 -10.60
N PHE A 5 -16.22 -23.63 -10.61
CA PHE A 5 -16.61 -22.37 -10.02
C PHE A 5 -15.45 -21.38 -9.86
N MET A 6 -15.16 -20.65 -10.94
CA MET A 6 -14.65 -19.29 -10.82
C MET A 6 -15.79 -18.47 -10.22
N VAL A 7 -16.00 -18.56 -8.89
CA VAL A 7 -16.72 -17.52 -8.17
C VAL A 7 -15.83 -16.30 -8.31
N GLU A 8 -16.16 -15.39 -9.25
CA GLU A 8 -15.61 -14.05 -9.20
C GLU A 8 -15.84 -13.56 -7.77
N LYS A 9 -14.75 -13.32 -7.04
CA LYS A 9 -14.80 -12.74 -5.70
C LYS A 9 -15.43 -11.36 -5.88
N MET A 10 -16.74 -11.28 -5.65
CA MET A 10 -17.54 -10.08 -5.88
C MET A 10 -17.22 -9.08 -4.79
N ASN A 11 -16.10 -8.38 -4.96
CA ASN A 11 -15.72 -7.29 -4.09
C ASN A 11 -16.74 -6.17 -4.24
N MET A 12 -17.14 -5.56 -3.13
CA MET A 12 -18.00 -4.38 -3.18
C MET A 12 -17.27 -3.24 -3.91
N PRO A 13 -17.98 -2.48 -4.77
CA PRO A 13 -17.43 -1.29 -5.42
C PRO A 13 -16.82 -0.29 -4.43
N LEU A 14 -15.68 0.29 -4.78
CA LEU A 14 -15.02 1.31 -3.96
C LEU A 14 -15.60 2.70 -4.28
N ILE A 15 -16.79 2.97 -3.74
CA ILE A 15 -17.50 4.24 -3.90
C ILE A 15 -17.19 5.14 -2.71
N THR A 16 -16.57 6.29 -2.97
CA THR A 16 -16.20 7.27 -1.96
C THR A 16 -17.43 7.95 -1.36
N ASP A 17 -17.49 8.09 -0.05
CA ASP A 17 -18.54 8.84 0.66
C ASP A 17 -17.93 9.73 1.75
N GLU A 18 -18.07 11.05 1.63
CA GLU A 18 -17.52 12.01 2.60
C GLU A 18 -18.24 11.98 3.96
N LYS A 19 -19.42 11.37 4.04
CA LYS A 19 -20.18 11.20 5.29
C LYS A 19 -19.87 9.88 5.98
N ASP A 20 -19.30 8.91 5.28
CA ASP A 20 -18.90 7.63 5.86
C ASP A 20 -17.59 7.81 6.68
N PRO A 21 -17.61 7.53 8.00
CA PRO A 21 -16.43 7.63 8.84
C PRO A 21 -15.22 6.82 8.35
N LYS A 22 -15.42 5.69 7.65
CA LYS A 22 -14.35 4.88 7.07
C LYS A 22 -13.60 5.65 5.99
N TRP A 23 -14.33 6.27 5.07
CA TRP A 23 -13.76 7.08 4.00
C TRP A 23 -13.11 8.36 4.54
N VAL A 24 -13.70 9.00 5.55
CA VAL A 24 -13.08 10.15 6.25
C VAL A 24 -11.74 9.76 6.89
N LEU A 25 -11.69 8.61 7.58
CA LEU A 25 -10.45 8.12 8.20
C LEU A 25 -9.40 7.79 7.15
N LEU A 26 -9.77 7.08 6.10
CA LEU A 26 -8.87 6.76 4.99
C LEU A 26 -8.31 8.05 4.37
N GLY A 27 -9.14 9.07 4.14
CA GLY A 27 -8.70 10.35 3.60
C GLY A 27 -7.62 11.02 4.47
N LYS A 28 -7.76 10.97 5.80
CA LYS A 28 -6.73 11.45 6.74
C LYS A 28 -5.42 10.66 6.62
N ILE A 29 -5.50 9.33 6.54
CA ILE A 29 -4.33 8.45 6.38
C ILE A 29 -3.59 8.75 5.06
N LEU A 30 -4.32 8.85 3.94
CA LEU A 30 -3.73 9.18 2.64
C LEU A 30 -3.14 10.60 2.62
N GLY A 31 -3.72 11.52 3.40
CA GLY A 31 -3.20 12.86 3.64
C GLY A 31 -1.83 12.86 4.34
N ILE A 32 -1.66 12.01 5.36
CA ILE A 32 -0.38 11.85 6.07
C ILE A 32 0.72 11.36 5.11
N VAL A 33 0.43 10.34 4.29
CA VAL A 33 1.37 9.82 3.28
C VAL A 33 1.79 10.90 2.29
N SER A 34 0.87 11.82 1.97
CA SER A 34 1.12 12.94 1.06
C SER A 34 1.88 14.10 1.71
N SER A 35 2.08 14.09 3.03
CA SER A 35 2.66 15.21 3.75
C SER A 35 4.13 15.42 3.38
N ARG A 36 4.58 16.68 3.43
CA ARG A 36 5.99 17.04 3.19
C ARG A 36 6.95 16.26 4.07
N ARG A 37 6.61 16.10 5.36
CA ARG A 37 7.43 15.36 6.32
C ARG A 37 7.64 13.91 5.89
N VAL A 38 6.56 13.20 5.56
CA VAL A 38 6.65 11.81 5.10
C VAL A 38 7.43 11.69 3.80
N LYS A 39 7.21 12.60 2.84
CA LYS A 39 8.01 12.65 1.60
C LYS A 39 9.50 12.86 1.86
N GLN A 40 9.86 13.72 2.81
CA GLN A 40 11.26 13.95 3.19
C GLN A 40 11.88 12.72 3.84
N GLU A 41 11.15 12.03 4.72
CA GLU A 41 11.64 10.79 5.32
C GLU A 41 11.84 9.69 4.28
N MET A 42 10.92 9.55 3.30
CA MET A 42 11.11 8.63 2.17
C MET A 42 12.42 8.94 1.41
N ALA A 43 12.65 10.22 1.08
CA ALA A 43 13.87 10.62 0.37
C ALA A 43 15.15 10.30 1.16
N LYS A 44 15.16 10.56 2.47
CA LYS A 44 16.30 10.26 3.36
C LYS A 44 16.62 8.77 3.40
N GLN A 45 15.60 7.92 3.33
CA GLN A 45 15.73 6.46 3.30
C GLN A 45 16.04 5.91 1.89
N GLY A 46 16.29 6.78 0.91
CA GLY A 46 16.59 6.38 -0.46
C GLY A 46 15.38 5.87 -1.26
N ILE A 47 14.16 6.06 -0.76
CA ILE A 47 12.94 5.67 -1.47
C ILE A 47 12.68 6.70 -2.57
N SER A 48 12.95 6.29 -3.81
CA SER A 48 12.85 7.14 -4.99
C SER A 48 12.25 6.37 -6.17
N PRO A 49 11.43 7.00 -7.04
CA PRO A 49 10.94 8.38 -6.95
C PRO A 49 9.88 8.56 -5.84
N VAL A 50 10.03 9.60 -5.01
CA VAL A 50 9.18 9.82 -3.81
C VAL A 50 7.69 9.93 -4.15
N ASN A 51 7.34 10.62 -5.24
CA ASN A 51 5.93 10.76 -5.63
C ASN A 51 5.32 9.42 -6.09
N LEU A 52 6.09 8.60 -6.81
CA LEU A 52 5.66 7.28 -7.25
C LEU A 52 5.51 6.34 -6.05
N ALA A 53 6.48 6.31 -5.14
CA ALA A 53 6.38 5.54 -3.91
C ALA A 53 5.16 5.98 -3.07
N GLY A 54 4.91 7.28 -2.95
CA GLY A 54 3.72 7.81 -2.30
C GLY A 54 2.41 7.33 -2.95
N ALA A 55 2.35 7.28 -4.28
CA ALA A 55 1.20 6.74 -5.01
C ALA A 55 1.00 5.24 -4.72
N MET A 56 2.08 4.45 -4.78
CA MET A 56 2.05 3.01 -4.48
C MET A 56 1.58 2.73 -3.05
N PHE A 57 2.10 3.49 -2.06
CA PHE A 57 1.67 3.36 -0.66
C PHE A 57 0.18 3.64 -0.48
N LYS A 58 -0.37 4.67 -1.13
CA LYS A 58 -1.80 4.97 -1.06
C LYS A 58 -2.64 3.82 -1.58
N ILE A 59 -2.26 3.21 -2.71
CA ILE A 59 -2.97 2.07 -3.29
C ILE A 59 -2.94 0.87 -2.33
N VAL A 60 -1.77 0.57 -1.76
CA VAL A 60 -1.62 -0.50 -0.77
C VAL A 60 -2.46 -0.24 0.48
N LEU A 61 -2.50 1.00 0.96
CA LEU A 61 -3.31 1.37 2.12
C LEU A 61 -4.80 1.23 1.84
N ILE A 62 -5.29 1.61 0.66
CA ILE A 62 -6.68 1.38 0.25
C ILE A 62 -6.98 -0.12 0.24
N ALA A 63 -6.08 -0.93 -0.34
CA ALA A 63 -6.21 -2.39 -0.39
C ALA A 63 -6.32 -3.00 1.01
N ILE A 64 -5.42 -2.62 1.93
CA ILE A 64 -5.43 -3.08 3.32
C ILE A 64 -6.69 -2.62 4.05
N PHE A 65 -7.06 -1.35 3.91
CA PHE A 65 -8.17 -0.73 4.63
C PHE A 65 -9.52 -1.38 4.29
N PHE A 66 -9.71 -1.77 3.04
CA PHE A 66 -10.92 -2.49 2.59
C PHE A 66 -10.75 -4.01 2.52
N SER A 67 -9.58 -4.54 2.88
CA SER A 67 -9.27 -5.98 2.81
C SER A 67 -9.50 -6.59 1.41
N VAL A 68 -9.08 -5.87 0.38
CA VAL A 68 -9.22 -6.26 -1.03
C VAL A 68 -7.85 -6.35 -1.72
N ASP A 69 -7.81 -7.01 -2.87
CA ASP A 69 -6.59 -7.20 -3.62
C ASP A 69 -6.11 -5.90 -4.30
N ILE A 70 -4.78 -5.70 -4.39
CA ILE A 70 -4.18 -4.52 -5.03
C ILE A 70 -4.63 -4.39 -6.49
N SER A 71 -4.72 -5.51 -7.22
CA SER A 71 -5.22 -5.55 -8.59
C SER A 71 -6.67 -5.06 -8.69
N TYR A 72 -7.52 -5.40 -7.71
CA TYR A 72 -8.89 -4.92 -7.65
C TYR A 72 -8.93 -3.41 -7.41
N VAL A 73 -8.13 -2.88 -6.46
CA VAL A 73 -8.03 -1.43 -6.22
C VAL A 73 -7.57 -0.68 -7.46
N ILE A 74 -6.58 -1.20 -8.19
CA ILE A 74 -6.13 -0.61 -9.47
C ILE A 74 -7.28 -0.59 -10.48
N SER A 75 -8.03 -1.69 -10.61
CA SER A 75 -9.17 -1.75 -11.54
C SER A 75 -10.26 -0.73 -11.17
N GLU A 76 -10.55 -0.53 -9.88
CA GLU A 76 -11.51 0.46 -9.40
C GLU A 76 -10.99 1.88 -9.63
N LEU A 77 -9.70 2.13 -9.40
CA LEU A 77 -9.05 3.41 -9.69
C LEU A 77 -9.07 3.75 -11.18
N GLN A 78 -8.94 2.77 -12.07
CA GLN A 78 -9.06 2.97 -13.52
C GLN A 78 -10.49 3.31 -13.92
N LYS A 79 -11.49 2.68 -13.30
CA LYS A 79 -12.92 2.87 -13.62
C LYS A 79 -13.52 4.14 -12.98
N ARG A 80 -13.04 4.57 -11.81
CA ARG A 80 -13.70 5.59 -10.98
C ARG A 80 -12.82 6.82 -10.79
N GLU A 81 -13.19 7.91 -11.47
CA GLU A 81 -12.46 9.17 -11.34
C GLU A 81 -12.53 9.77 -9.93
N GLU A 82 -13.67 9.66 -9.26
CA GLU A 82 -13.86 10.16 -7.89
C GLU A 82 -12.88 9.50 -6.91
N LEU A 83 -12.67 8.18 -7.02
CA LEU A 83 -11.69 7.45 -6.22
C LEU A 83 -10.26 7.93 -6.49
N ARG A 84 -9.91 8.23 -7.76
CA ARG A 84 -8.60 8.81 -8.12
C ARG A 84 -8.42 10.20 -7.51
N ARG A 85 -9.45 11.05 -7.60
CA ARG A 85 -9.45 12.41 -7.04
C ARG A 85 -9.31 12.39 -5.53
N PHE A 86 -10.07 11.53 -4.85
CA PHE A 86 -9.98 11.28 -3.42
C PHE A 86 -8.56 10.86 -3.01
N ALA A 87 -7.97 9.89 -3.72
CA ALA A 87 -6.61 9.43 -3.46
C ALA A 87 -5.52 10.44 -3.90
N LYS A 88 -5.88 11.47 -4.67
CA LYS A 88 -4.97 12.44 -5.28
C LYS A 88 -3.86 11.76 -6.09
N LEU A 89 -4.26 10.83 -6.96
CA LEU A 89 -3.37 10.09 -7.85
C LEU A 89 -3.40 10.71 -9.24
N VAL A 90 -2.22 11.09 -9.76
CA VAL A 90 -2.06 11.60 -11.13
C VAL A 90 -1.91 10.44 -12.11
N GLU A 91 -1.14 9.42 -11.72
CA GLU A 91 -0.91 8.20 -12.48
C GLU A 91 -1.23 6.99 -11.60
N ILE A 92 -1.66 5.89 -12.24
CA ILE A 92 -1.94 4.62 -11.58
C ILE A 92 -0.84 3.63 -11.99
N PRO A 93 0.07 3.27 -11.08
CA PRO A 93 1.07 2.24 -11.34
C PRO A 93 0.43 0.88 -11.62
N GLU A 94 1.12 0.03 -12.38
CA GLU A 94 0.68 -1.34 -12.58
C GLU A 94 0.87 -2.18 -11.31
N ALA A 95 0.02 -3.20 -11.14
CA ALA A 95 0.07 -4.08 -9.97
C ALA A 95 1.46 -4.71 -9.78
N LYS A 96 2.11 -5.10 -10.88
CA LYS A 96 3.46 -5.71 -10.87
C LYS A 96 4.50 -4.79 -10.23
N ASP A 97 4.40 -3.48 -10.46
CA ASP A 97 5.35 -2.50 -9.95
C ASP A 97 5.13 -2.30 -8.45
N ILE A 98 3.87 -2.33 -8.00
CA ILE A 98 3.52 -2.26 -6.57
C ILE A 98 4.01 -3.51 -5.84
N TYR A 99 3.80 -4.71 -6.40
CA TYR A 99 4.31 -5.94 -5.77
C TYR A 99 5.84 -5.96 -5.69
N ARG A 100 6.53 -5.52 -6.74
CA ARG A 100 7.99 -5.38 -6.73
C ARG A 100 8.44 -4.40 -5.64
N PHE A 101 7.79 -3.25 -5.55
CA PHE A 101 8.05 -2.24 -4.53
C PHE A 101 7.87 -2.79 -3.11
N LEU A 102 6.77 -3.51 -2.86
CA LEU A 102 6.52 -4.14 -1.56
C LEU A 102 7.55 -5.21 -1.22
N SER A 103 8.00 -6.02 -2.19
CA SER A 103 9.05 -7.02 -1.96
C SER A 103 10.33 -6.36 -1.47
N ILE A 104 10.75 -5.25 -2.09
CA ILE A 104 11.96 -4.52 -1.70
C ILE A 104 11.85 -4.02 -0.25
N ILE A 105 10.69 -3.49 0.14
CA ILE A 105 10.44 -3.03 1.52
C ILE A 105 10.50 -4.20 2.49
N VAL A 106 9.77 -5.28 2.19
CA VAL A 106 9.72 -6.47 3.05
C VAL A 106 11.12 -7.07 3.22
N ASP A 107 11.91 -7.16 2.16
CA ASP A 107 13.27 -7.67 2.22
C ASP A 107 14.19 -6.76 3.02
N SER A 108 14.00 -5.44 2.94
CA SER A 108 14.73 -4.46 3.76
C SER A 108 14.37 -4.58 5.24
N VAL A 109 13.08 -4.71 5.56
CA VAL A 109 12.60 -4.93 6.93
C VAL A 109 13.11 -6.25 7.49
N LYS A 110 13.05 -7.33 6.70
CA LYS A 110 13.63 -8.63 7.08
C LYS A 110 15.11 -8.48 7.40
N LYS A 111 15.91 -7.89 6.51
CA LYS A 111 17.35 -7.67 6.72
C LYS A 111 17.63 -6.86 7.99
N PHE A 112 16.84 -5.83 8.26
CA PHE A 112 16.97 -5.03 9.48
C PHE A 112 16.68 -5.86 10.74
N ILE A 113 15.57 -6.59 10.77
CA ILE A 113 15.20 -7.46 11.90
C ILE A 113 16.26 -8.54 12.13
N PHE A 114 16.73 -9.20 11.06
CA PHE A 114 17.80 -10.20 11.15
C PHE A 114 19.09 -9.61 11.74
N SER A 115 19.51 -8.44 11.27
CA SER A 115 20.77 -7.83 11.70
C SER A 115 20.73 -7.19 13.09
N HIS A 116 19.59 -6.69 13.56
CA HIS A 116 19.52 -5.92 14.80
C HIS A 116 18.74 -6.60 15.93
N VAL A 117 17.75 -7.44 15.59
CA VAL A 117 16.88 -8.08 16.59
C VAL A 117 17.33 -9.52 16.84
N LEU A 118 17.58 -10.29 15.78
CA LEU A 118 17.97 -11.69 15.92
C LEU A 118 19.44 -11.86 16.32
N LEU A 119 20.36 -11.06 15.76
CA LEU A 119 21.77 -11.08 16.22
C LEU A 119 21.93 -10.59 17.67
N ALA A 120 21.14 -9.60 18.11
CA ALA A 120 21.16 -9.16 19.51
C ALA A 120 20.69 -10.26 20.47
N GLY A 121 19.73 -11.10 20.06
CA GLY A 121 19.33 -12.30 20.79
C GLY A 121 20.39 -13.41 20.81
N MET A 122 21.30 -13.47 19.83
CA MET A 122 22.41 -14.43 19.80
C MET A 122 23.64 -13.98 20.59
N VAL A 123 23.77 -12.69 20.92
CA VAL A 123 24.84 -12.17 21.80
C VAL A 123 24.54 -12.41 23.29
N VAL A 124 23.28 -12.72 23.64
CA VAL A 124 22.88 -13.18 24.99
C VAL A 124 22.78 -14.70 25.03
N SER A 125 23.87 -15.37 24.67
CA SER A 125 24.18 -16.69 25.22
C SER A 125 25.70 -16.89 25.22
N PRO A 126 26.33 -16.59 26.35
CA PRO A 126 27.39 -17.46 26.81
C PRO A 126 27.27 -17.73 28.32
N GLY A 127 27.17 -19.01 28.68
CA GLY A 127 27.40 -19.49 30.05
C GLY A 127 26.15 -19.64 30.90
#